data_AF-A0A9X8YPU1-F1
#
_entry.id   AF-A0A9X8YPU1-F1
#
_cell.length_a   1.000
_cell.length_b   1.000
_cell.length_c   1.000
_cell.angle_alpha   90.00
_cell.angle_beta   90.00
_cell.angle_gamma   90.00
#
_symmetry.space_group_name_H-M   'P 1'
#
loop_
_entity.id
_entity.type
_entity.pdbx_description
1 polymer ?
#
loop_
_entity_poly.entity_id
_entity_poly.type
_entity_poly.pdbx_seq_one_letter_code
_entity_poly.pdbx_strand_id
1 'polypeptide(L)'
;ARSSVGRWINWFTLSGVAGLKSLPAGRTRRWPFEHICTLLRELVKHAPGDFGYQRSRWSTELLAIKINEITGCQLHAGTVRRWLPSAGLVWRRAAPTLRIRDPHKDEKMAAIHKALDECSAEHPVFYEDEVDIHLNSKIGADWQLRGQQKRVVTPGQNEKYYLAGALHCGTGKVSYVGGNSKSSALF
;
A
#
# COMPACT_ATOMS: atom_id res chain seq x y z
N ALA A 1 -42.04 -28.13 22.89
CA ALA A 1 -40.74 -28.72 23.29
C ALA A 1 -40.59 -30.24 23.03
N ARG A 2 -41.66 -31.03 22.85
CA ARG A 2 -41.57 -32.50 22.54
C ARG A 2 -40.85 -32.86 21.22
N SER A 3 -40.74 -31.92 20.28
CA SER A 3 -40.21 -32.17 18.92
C SER A 3 -38.68 -32.16 18.79
N SER A 4 -37.95 -31.63 19.78
CA SER A 4 -36.48 -31.64 19.80
C SER A 4 -35.95 -32.94 20.41
N VAL A 5 -36.45 -33.36 21.59
CA VAL A 5 -35.98 -34.57 22.29
C VAL A 5 -36.08 -35.83 21.42
N GLY A 6 -37.21 -36.04 20.72
CA GLY A 6 -37.36 -37.19 19.82
C GLY A 6 -36.38 -37.17 18.64
N ARG A 7 -35.99 -35.99 18.17
CA ARG A 7 -35.01 -35.82 17.08
C ARG A 7 -33.60 -36.19 17.53
N TRP A 8 -33.24 -35.81 18.76
CA TRP A 8 -31.97 -36.17 19.40
C TRP A 8 -31.89 -37.68 19.70
N ILE A 9 -32.98 -38.28 20.18
CA ILE A 9 -33.08 -39.74 20.37
C ILE A 9 -32.86 -40.45 19.04
N ASN A 10 -33.55 -40.03 17.97
CA ASN A 10 -33.43 -40.66 16.66
C ASN A 10 -32.00 -40.56 16.08
N TRP A 11 -31.34 -39.40 16.20
CA TRP A 11 -29.95 -39.23 15.77
C TRP A 11 -28.97 -40.08 16.58
N PHE A 12 -29.21 -40.24 17.89
CA PHE A 12 -28.41 -41.13 18.72
C PHE A 12 -28.60 -42.61 18.34
N THR A 13 -29.83 -43.04 18.09
CA THR A 13 -30.11 -44.44 17.70
C THR A 13 -29.49 -44.78 16.33
N LEU A 14 -29.51 -43.84 15.38
CA LEU A 14 -29.00 -44.07 14.03
C LEU A 14 -27.47 -43.95 13.92
N SER A 15 -26.88 -42.98 14.61
CA SER A 15 -25.48 -42.57 14.39
C SER A 15 -24.65 -42.51 15.68
N GLY A 16 -25.18 -43.01 16.79
CA GLY A 16 -24.54 -43.01 18.11
C GLY A 16 -24.19 -41.59 18.59
N VAL A 17 -23.13 -41.49 19.39
CA VAL A 17 -22.62 -40.20 19.91
C VAL A 17 -22.20 -39.26 18.78
N ALA A 18 -21.77 -39.78 17.62
CA ALA A 18 -21.40 -38.96 16.47
C ALA A 18 -22.59 -38.18 15.88
N GLY A 19 -23.80 -38.74 15.93
CA GLY A 19 -25.04 -38.08 15.52
C GLY A 19 -25.45 -36.90 16.40
N LEU A 20 -24.86 -36.78 17.59
CA LEU A 20 -25.10 -35.67 18.52
C LEU A 20 -24.11 -34.51 18.31
N LYS A 21 -23.10 -34.67 17.47
CA LYS A 21 -22.16 -33.58 17.13
C LYS A 21 -22.85 -32.61 16.18
N SER A 22 -23.06 -31.38 16.65
CA SER A 22 -23.52 -30.28 15.81
C SER A 22 -22.56 -30.06 14.66
N LEU A 23 -23.09 -29.98 13.44
CA LEU A 23 -22.32 -29.54 12.30
C LEU A 23 -21.90 -28.06 12.48
N PRO A 24 -20.75 -27.64 11.93
CA PRO A 24 -20.35 -26.24 11.96
C PRO A 24 -21.44 -25.35 11.37
N ALA A 25 -21.77 -24.26 12.07
CA ALA A 25 -22.73 -23.30 11.57
C ALA A 25 -22.20 -22.61 10.30
N GLY A 26 -23.05 -22.47 9.28
CA GLY A 26 -22.76 -21.73 8.07
C GLY A 26 -22.46 -22.61 6.85
N ARG A 27 -22.34 -21.95 5.69
CA ARG A 27 -22.09 -22.62 4.41
C ARG A 27 -20.64 -23.12 4.35
N THR A 28 -20.46 -24.38 4.00
CA THR A 28 -19.14 -24.95 3.75
C THR A 28 -18.42 -24.19 2.63
N ARG A 29 -17.10 -24.09 2.72
CA ARG A 29 -16.30 -23.43 1.69
C ARG A 29 -16.40 -24.23 0.39
N ARG A 30 -16.92 -23.58 -0.67
CA ARG A 30 -17.14 -24.21 -1.99
C ARG A 30 -15.84 -24.47 -2.76
N TRP A 31 -14.82 -23.65 -2.54
CA TRP A 31 -13.62 -23.60 -3.37
C TRP A 31 -12.39 -24.11 -2.61
N PRO A 32 -11.37 -24.64 -3.29
CA PRO A 32 -10.17 -25.22 -2.67
C PRO A 32 -9.31 -24.13 -2.03
N PHE A 33 -9.65 -23.81 -0.77
CA PHE A 33 -9.12 -22.67 -0.03
C PHE A 33 -7.59 -22.70 0.08
N GLU A 34 -7.01 -23.82 0.51
CA GLU A 34 -5.55 -23.95 0.71
C GLU A 34 -4.76 -23.78 -0.59
N HIS A 35 -5.28 -24.36 -1.68
CA HIS A 35 -4.67 -24.24 -2.99
C HIS A 35 -4.68 -22.79 -3.48
N ILE A 36 -5.83 -22.12 -3.36
CA ILE A 36 -5.98 -20.71 -3.77
C ILE A 36 -5.14 -19.79 -2.89
N CYS A 37 -5.02 -20.03 -1.59
CA CYS A 37 -4.15 -19.25 -0.71
C CYS A 37 -2.67 -19.41 -1.07
N THR A 38 -2.28 -20.60 -1.55
CA THR A 38 -0.92 -20.83 -2.05
C THR A 38 -0.67 -20.07 -3.36
N LEU A 39 -1.61 -20.12 -4.29
CA LEU A 39 -1.54 -19.32 -5.54
C LEU A 39 -1.48 -17.81 -5.26
N LEU A 40 -2.28 -17.31 -4.32
CA LEU A 40 -2.26 -15.90 -3.93
C LEU A 40 -0.88 -15.46 -3.44
N ARG A 41 -0.21 -16.29 -2.64
CA ARG A 41 1.14 -16.00 -2.13
C ARG A 41 2.19 -15.99 -3.25
N GLU A 42 2.06 -16.88 -4.24
CA GLU A 42 2.97 -16.89 -5.39
C GLU A 42 2.73 -15.70 -6.33
N LEU A 43 1.48 -15.37 -6.65
CA LEU A 43 1.15 -14.27 -7.56
C LEU A 43 1.67 -12.91 -7.07
N VAL A 44 1.62 -12.66 -5.75
CA VAL A 44 2.06 -11.38 -5.16
C VAL A 44 3.57 -11.16 -5.25
N LYS A 45 4.37 -12.21 -5.48
CA LYS A 45 5.83 -12.07 -5.70
C LYS A 45 6.18 -11.43 -7.04
N HIS A 46 5.22 -11.43 -7.97
CA HIS A 46 5.38 -10.94 -9.33
C HIS A 46 4.53 -9.69 -9.57
N ALA A 47 4.92 -8.91 -10.57
CA ALA A 47 4.12 -7.77 -11.01
C ALA A 47 2.97 -8.26 -11.90
N PRO A 48 1.81 -7.60 -11.93
CA PRO A 48 0.76 -7.96 -12.88
C PRO A 48 1.22 -7.87 -14.34
N GLY A 49 2.20 -7.01 -14.63
CA GLY A 49 2.85 -6.91 -15.95
C GLY A 49 3.54 -8.19 -16.40
N ASP A 50 4.07 -8.99 -15.47
CA ASP A 50 4.71 -10.29 -15.78
C ASP A 50 3.69 -11.30 -16.36
N PHE A 51 2.39 -11.03 -16.19
CA PHE A 51 1.28 -11.83 -16.70
C PHE A 51 0.51 -11.14 -17.83
N GLY A 52 1.08 -10.08 -18.43
CA GLY A 52 0.47 -9.35 -19.56
C GLY A 52 -0.58 -8.30 -19.19
N TYR A 53 -0.77 -8.00 -17.89
CA TYR A 53 -1.72 -6.97 -17.48
C TYR A 53 -1.08 -5.58 -17.49
N GLN A 54 -1.78 -4.60 -18.07
CA GLN A 54 -1.40 -3.17 -18.06
C GLN A 54 -1.73 -2.50 -16.71
N ARG A 55 -1.23 -3.08 -15.61
CA ARG A 55 -1.43 -2.60 -14.25
C ARG A 55 -0.15 -2.76 -13.45
N SER A 56 0.18 -1.73 -12.68
CA SER A 56 1.38 -1.73 -11.82
C SER A 56 1.16 -2.42 -10.46
N ARG A 57 -0.09 -2.75 -10.10
CA ARG A 57 -0.47 -3.31 -8.79
C ARG A 57 -1.56 -4.35 -8.93
N TRP A 58 -1.54 -5.33 -8.03
CA TRP A 58 -2.64 -6.27 -7.85
C TRP A 58 -3.86 -5.59 -7.24
N SER A 59 -5.02 -5.80 -7.84
CA SER A 59 -6.32 -5.53 -7.21
C SER A 59 -7.02 -6.86 -6.91
N THR A 60 -8.03 -6.85 -6.05
CA THR A 60 -8.82 -8.06 -5.73
C THR A 60 -9.54 -8.61 -6.95
N GLU A 61 -9.94 -7.75 -7.87
CA GLU A 61 -10.56 -8.10 -9.15
C GLU A 61 -9.54 -8.78 -10.06
N LEU A 62 -8.34 -8.20 -10.17
CA LEU A 62 -7.30 -8.75 -11.03
C LEU A 62 -6.79 -10.11 -10.54
N LEU A 63 -6.63 -10.26 -9.21
CA LEU A 63 -6.30 -11.54 -8.59
C LEU A 63 -7.41 -12.57 -8.83
N ALA A 64 -8.68 -12.17 -8.72
CA ALA A 64 -9.80 -13.07 -9.01
C ALA A 64 -9.79 -13.54 -10.47
N ILE A 65 -9.56 -12.64 -11.43
CA ILE A 65 -9.44 -12.99 -12.85
C ILE A 65 -8.32 -14.01 -13.05
N LYS A 66 -7.12 -13.74 -12.54
CA LYS A 66 -5.97 -14.63 -12.76
C LYS A 66 -6.14 -15.99 -12.07
N ILE A 67 -6.71 -16.02 -10.87
CA ILE A 67 -7.00 -17.27 -10.16
C ILE A 67 -8.05 -18.08 -10.89
N ASN A 68 -9.10 -17.45 -11.40
CA ASN A 68 -10.14 -18.13 -12.16
C ASN A 68 -9.58 -18.71 -13.47
N GLU A 69 -8.66 -17.99 -14.12
CA GLU A 69 -7.93 -18.47 -15.30
C GLU A 69 -7.08 -19.71 -14.99
N ILE A 70 -6.34 -19.71 -13.88
CA ILE A 70 -5.47 -20.83 -13.49
C ILE A 70 -6.28 -22.06 -13.01
N THR A 71 -7.34 -21.83 -12.23
CA THR A 71 -8.04 -22.90 -11.50
C THR A 71 -9.36 -23.33 -12.14
N GLY A 72 -9.85 -22.61 -13.15
CA GLY A 72 -11.20 -22.78 -13.72
C GLY A 72 -12.34 -22.45 -12.76
N CYS A 73 -12.04 -21.96 -11.56
CA CYS A 73 -13.06 -21.63 -10.56
C CYS A 73 -13.76 -20.30 -10.90
N GLN A 74 -14.91 -20.05 -10.26
CA GLN A 74 -15.66 -18.79 -10.39
C GLN A 74 -15.59 -18.02 -9.06
N LEU A 75 -14.41 -17.52 -8.70
CA LEU A 75 -14.21 -16.67 -7.54
C LEU A 75 -14.55 -15.22 -7.84
N HIS A 76 -15.30 -14.61 -6.92
CA HIS A 76 -15.56 -13.18 -6.91
C HIS A 76 -14.47 -12.43 -6.15
N ALA A 77 -14.18 -11.18 -6.54
CA ALA A 77 -13.19 -10.31 -5.89
C ALA A 77 -13.40 -10.19 -4.36
N GLY A 78 -14.66 -10.15 -3.92
CA GLY A 78 -14.99 -10.12 -2.49
C GLY A 78 -14.58 -11.38 -1.72
N THR A 79 -14.54 -12.55 -2.37
CA THR A 79 -14.03 -13.79 -1.77
C THR A 79 -12.51 -13.72 -1.63
N VAL A 80 -11.81 -13.27 -2.68
CA VAL A 80 -10.36 -13.04 -2.63
C VAL A 80 -10.01 -12.05 -1.52
N ARG A 81 -10.74 -10.94 -1.40
CA ARG A 81 -10.55 -9.94 -0.34
C ARG A 81 -10.64 -10.55 1.07
N ARG A 82 -11.58 -11.48 1.30
CA ARG A 82 -11.71 -12.18 2.60
C ARG A 82 -10.57 -13.16 2.84
N TRP A 83 -10.02 -13.75 1.79
CA TRP A 83 -8.99 -14.80 1.89
C TRP A 83 -7.58 -14.26 1.96
N LEU A 84 -7.31 -13.06 1.45
CA LEU A 84 -5.99 -12.42 1.52
C LEU A 84 -5.41 -12.40 2.95
N PRO A 85 -6.12 -11.94 4.01
CA PRO A 85 -5.60 -12.00 5.37
C PRO A 85 -5.34 -13.43 5.86
N SER A 86 -6.23 -14.37 5.53
CA SER A 86 -6.05 -15.78 5.89
C SER A 86 -4.87 -16.44 5.19
N ALA A 87 -4.46 -15.92 4.03
CA ALA A 87 -3.24 -16.31 3.32
C ALA A 87 -1.99 -15.58 3.86
N GLY A 88 -2.10 -14.78 4.92
CA GLY A 88 -1.00 -13.99 5.49
C GLY A 88 -0.68 -12.70 4.72
N LEU A 89 -1.53 -12.29 3.78
CA LEU A 89 -1.31 -11.12 2.94
C LEU A 89 -2.02 -9.89 3.51
N VAL A 90 -1.26 -8.79 3.63
CA VAL A 90 -1.73 -7.55 4.23
C VAL A 90 -1.87 -6.46 3.17
N TRP A 91 -2.91 -5.65 3.29
CA TRP A 91 -3.09 -4.46 2.46
C TRP A 91 -2.12 -3.36 2.91
N ARG A 92 -1.08 -3.09 2.11
CA ARG A 92 -0.14 -1.98 2.31
C ARG A 92 -0.04 -1.14 1.04
N ARG A 93 0.32 0.13 1.22
CA ARG A 93 0.61 1.02 0.09
C ARG A 93 1.95 0.59 -0.51
N ALA A 94 1.98 0.34 -1.82
CA ALA A 94 3.24 0.16 -2.54
C ALA A 94 4.06 1.45 -2.45
N ALA A 95 5.33 1.35 -2.08
CA ALA A 95 6.22 2.51 -2.01
C ALA A 95 6.72 2.86 -3.42
N PRO A 96 6.52 4.11 -3.89
CA PRO A 96 7.17 4.55 -5.11
C PRO A 96 8.68 4.57 -4.87
N THR A 97 9.43 3.80 -5.65
CA THR A 97 10.88 3.85 -5.65
C THR A 97 11.34 4.32 -7.01
N LEU A 98 12.14 5.39 -7.04
CA LEU A 98 12.91 5.77 -8.22
C LEU A 98 13.94 4.65 -8.43
N ARG A 99 13.64 3.68 -9.30
CA ARG A 99 14.54 2.56 -9.62
C ARG A 99 15.67 3.03 -10.55
N ILE A 100 16.28 4.15 -10.22
CA ILE A 100 17.40 4.77 -10.92
C ILE A 100 18.67 4.28 -10.21
N ARG A 101 19.48 3.47 -10.90
CA ARG A 101 20.83 3.14 -10.44
C ARG A 101 21.77 4.16 -11.05
N ASP A 102 22.38 5.00 -10.21
CA ASP A 102 23.47 5.88 -10.64
C ASP A 102 24.74 5.05 -10.83
N PRO A 103 25.32 5.00 -12.04
CA PRO A 103 26.56 4.26 -12.31
C PRO A 103 27.75 4.71 -11.44
N HIS A 104 27.75 5.95 -10.97
CA HIS A 104 28.81 6.55 -10.16
C HIS A 104 28.45 6.68 -8.69
N LYS A 105 27.43 5.92 -8.23
CA LYS A 105 26.96 6.00 -6.84
C LYS A 105 28.09 5.82 -5.83
N ASP A 106 28.93 4.81 -6.02
CA ASP A 106 29.96 4.45 -5.04
C ASP A 106 31.03 5.55 -4.93
N GLU A 107 31.44 6.13 -6.07
CA GLU A 107 32.37 7.27 -6.13
C GLU A 107 31.79 8.51 -5.42
N LYS A 108 30.52 8.84 -5.69
CA LYS A 108 29.83 9.98 -5.04
C LYS A 108 29.69 9.76 -3.53
N MET A 109 29.34 8.55 -3.10
CA MET A 109 29.24 8.22 -1.68
C MET A 109 30.59 8.30 -0.97
N ALA A 110 31.67 7.85 -1.62
CA ALA A 110 33.02 7.96 -1.06
C ALA A 110 33.44 9.44 -0.90
N ALA A 111 33.15 10.29 -1.88
CA ALA A 111 33.41 11.74 -1.78
C ALA A 111 32.60 12.40 -0.65
N ILE A 112 31.33 12.02 -0.49
CA ILE A 112 30.47 12.51 0.61
C ILE A 112 31.04 12.08 1.96
N HIS A 113 31.40 10.80 2.13
CA HIS A 113 31.96 10.30 3.38
C HIS A 113 33.27 11.02 3.74
N LYS A 114 34.16 11.19 2.75
CA LYS A 114 35.42 11.93 2.95
C LYS A 114 35.15 13.37 3.44
N ALA A 115 34.22 14.09 2.80
CA ALA A 115 33.87 15.44 3.21
C ALA A 115 33.31 15.49 4.64
N LEU A 116 32.52 14.49 5.04
CA LEU A 116 31.99 14.38 6.40
C LEU A 116 33.08 14.07 7.42
N ASP A 117 34.04 13.20 7.10
CA ASP A 117 35.16 12.86 7.97
C ASP A 117 36.11 14.07 8.18
N GLU A 118 36.28 14.90 7.15
CA GLU A 118 37.10 16.12 7.18
C GLU A 118 36.33 17.35 7.72
N CYS A 119 35.08 17.18 8.14
CA CYS A 119 34.24 18.28 8.62
C CYS A 119 34.83 18.92 9.88
N SER A 120 35.06 20.22 9.82
CA SER A 120 35.62 21.01 10.92
C SER A 120 34.96 22.39 10.98
N ALA A 121 35.33 23.20 11.98
CA ALA A 121 34.86 24.58 12.06
C ALA A 121 35.37 25.45 10.89
N GLU A 122 36.54 25.12 10.31
CA GLU A 122 37.12 25.81 9.15
C GLU A 122 36.54 25.28 7.83
N HIS A 123 36.14 24.00 7.81
CA HIS A 123 35.54 23.33 6.66
C HIS A 123 34.20 22.68 7.06
N PRO A 124 33.16 23.48 7.32
CA PRO A 124 31.85 22.95 7.68
C PRO A 124 31.17 22.31 6.46
N VAL A 125 30.50 21.19 6.68
CA VAL A 125 29.68 20.52 5.65
C VAL A 125 28.20 20.79 5.90
N PHE A 126 27.51 21.20 4.84
CA PHE A 126 26.08 21.47 4.84
C PHE A 126 25.37 20.55 3.84
N TYR A 127 24.18 20.08 4.23
CA TYR A 127 23.22 19.50 3.31
C TYR A 127 22.23 20.59 2.91
N GLU A 128 22.13 20.84 1.62
CA GLU A 128 21.30 21.88 1.07
C GLU A 128 20.17 21.29 0.24
N ASP A 129 18.96 21.83 0.39
CA ASP A 129 17.80 21.44 -0.41
C ASP A 129 16.79 22.59 -0.56
N GLU A 130 15.95 22.49 -1.59
CA GLU A 130 14.88 23.44 -1.91
C GLU A 130 13.51 22.77 -1.78
N VAL A 131 12.55 23.49 -1.19
CA VAL A 131 11.16 23.04 -1.11
C VAL A 131 10.19 24.08 -1.67
N ASP A 132 9.35 23.62 -2.59
CA ASP A 132 8.16 24.35 -3.08
C ASP A 132 6.97 24.06 -2.15
N ILE A 133 6.50 25.06 -1.41
CA ILE A 133 5.30 24.97 -0.58
C ILE A 133 4.09 25.44 -1.39
N HIS A 134 3.20 24.51 -1.70
CA HIS A 134 1.91 24.82 -2.32
C HIS A 134 0.94 25.37 -1.27
N LEU A 135 0.42 26.59 -1.46
CA LEU A 135 -0.45 27.24 -0.48
C LEU A 135 -1.92 26.78 -0.57
N ASN A 136 -2.35 26.27 -1.72
CA ASN A 136 -3.68 25.66 -1.82
C ASN A 136 -3.78 24.43 -0.91
N SER A 137 -4.85 24.40 -0.10
CA SER A 137 -5.15 23.26 0.76
C SER A 137 -5.36 21.99 -0.08
N LYS A 138 -4.91 20.85 0.44
CA LYS A 138 -5.17 19.56 -0.20
C LYS A 138 -6.65 19.25 -0.08
N ILE A 139 -7.34 19.16 -1.22
CA ILE A 139 -8.75 18.74 -1.26
C ILE A 139 -8.83 17.25 -0.92
N GLY A 140 -9.49 16.95 0.20
CA GLY A 140 -9.77 15.59 0.64
C GLY A 140 -11.01 14.99 -0.03
N ALA A 141 -11.30 13.73 0.30
CA ALA A 141 -12.57 13.11 -0.08
C ALA A 141 -13.74 13.78 0.65
N ASP A 142 -14.85 14.00 -0.06
CA ASP A 142 -16.11 14.53 0.48
C ASP A 142 -17.26 13.57 0.14
N TRP A 143 -18.27 13.50 1.00
CA TRP A 143 -19.46 12.68 0.76
C TRP A 143 -20.39 13.41 -0.22
N GLN A 144 -20.70 12.78 -1.34
CA GLN A 144 -21.45 13.40 -2.43
C GLN A 144 -22.52 12.44 -2.97
N LEU A 145 -23.63 12.99 -3.47
CA LEU A 145 -24.66 12.20 -4.13
C LEU A 145 -24.08 11.50 -5.36
N ARG A 146 -24.49 10.25 -5.58
CA ARG A 146 -24.00 9.46 -6.73
C ARG A 146 -24.30 10.19 -8.04
N GLY A 147 -23.27 10.40 -8.85
CA GLY A 147 -23.38 11.12 -10.13
C GLY A 147 -23.22 12.64 -10.01
N GLN A 148 -23.03 13.19 -8.81
CA GLN A 148 -22.73 14.59 -8.60
C GLN A 148 -21.28 14.77 -8.12
N GLN A 149 -20.59 15.78 -8.66
CA GLN A 149 -19.27 16.19 -8.18
C GLN A 149 -19.36 17.61 -7.62
N LYS A 150 -19.16 17.76 -6.32
CA LYS A 150 -19.11 19.07 -5.67
C LYS A 150 -17.86 19.82 -6.15
N ARG A 151 -18.05 21.06 -6.61
CA ARG A 151 -16.95 21.93 -7.05
C ARG A 151 -16.51 22.80 -5.88
N VAL A 152 -15.22 22.75 -5.56
CA VAL A 152 -14.58 23.65 -4.60
C VAL A 152 -13.91 24.75 -5.41
N VAL A 153 -14.24 26.01 -5.13
CA VAL A 153 -13.61 27.15 -5.77
C VAL A 153 -12.15 27.21 -5.32
N THR A 154 -11.23 27.20 -6.28
CA THR A 154 -9.80 27.36 -6.03
C THR A 154 -9.35 28.65 -6.70
N PRO A 155 -8.54 29.50 -6.05
CA PRO A 155 -7.90 30.63 -6.73
C PRO A 155 -7.07 30.04 -7.88
N GLY A 156 -7.40 30.41 -9.12
CA GLY A 156 -7.00 29.67 -10.33
C GLY A 156 -5.50 29.40 -10.45
N GLN A 157 -4.66 30.33 -10.00
CA GLN A 157 -3.22 30.14 -9.87
C GLN A 157 -2.87 29.76 -8.44
N ASN A 158 -2.20 28.61 -8.26
CA ASN A 158 -1.70 28.18 -6.96
C ASN A 158 -0.45 28.99 -6.63
N GLU A 159 -0.58 29.91 -5.68
CA GLU A 159 0.56 30.61 -5.11
C GLU A 159 1.49 29.61 -4.41
N LYS A 160 2.79 29.75 -4.67
CA LYS A 160 3.83 28.92 -4.08
C LYS A 160 4.71 29.80 -3.21
N TYR A 161 5.14 29.26 -2.08
CA TYR A 161 6.21 29.82 -1.29
C TYR A 161 7.44 28.93 -1.41
N TYR A 162 8.59 29.51 -1.68
CA TYR A 162 9.83 28.77 -1.90
C TYR A 162 10.70 28.90 -0.67
N LEU A 163 11.31 27.80 -0.25
CA LEU A 163 12.23 27.78 0.87
C LEU A 163 13.48 27.00 0.47
N ALA A 164 14.64 27.63 0.66
CA ALA A 164 15.94 26.97 0.58
C ALA A 164 16.49 26.81 1.99
N GLY A 165 17.04 25.63 2.29
CA GLY A 165 17.53 25.30 3.61
C GLY A 165 18.88 24.62 3.55
N ALA A 166 19.75 24.99 4.49
CA ALA A 166 21.04 24.36 4.72
C ALA A 166 21.07 23.76 6.14
N LEU A 167 21.28 22.45 6.23
CA LEU A 167 21.46 21.70 7.46
C LEU A 167 22.95 21.48 7.70
N HIS A 168 23.47 21.99 8.81
CA HIS A 168 24.84 21.72 9.23
C HIS A 168 24.98 20.27 9.73
N CYS A 169 25.87 19.47 9.13
CA CYS A 169 25.95 18.03 9.43
C CYS A 169 26.37 17.73 10.88
N GLY A 170 27.37 18.45 11.42
CA GLY A 170 27.88 18.19 12.78
C GLY A 170 27.02 18.72 13.92
N THR A 171 26.33 19.85 13.74
CA THR A 171 25.54 20.49 14.81
C THR A 171 24.04 20.22 14.70
N GLY A 172 23.56 19.77 13.54
CA GLY A 172 22.13 19.59 13.28
C GLY A 172 21.33 20.89 13.13
N LYS A 173 22.00 22.05 13.14
CA LYS A 173 21.33 23.35 12.99
C LYS A 173 20.88 23.54 11.54
N VAL A 174 19.63 23.96 11.37
CA VAL A 174 19.06 24.33 10.06
C VAL A 174 19.03 25.85 9.94
N SER A 175 19.62 26.35 8.86
CA SER A 175 19.46 27.72 8.38
C SER A 175 18.55 27.68 7.16
N TYR A 176 17.65 28.65 6.99
CA TYR A 176 16.75 28.70 5.84
C TYR A 176 16.46 30.13 5.41
N VAL A 177 16.15 30.29 4.12
CA VAL A 177 15.65 31.52 3.52
C VAL A 177 14.39 31.21 2.71
N GLY A 178 13.42 32.11 2.78
CA GLY A 178 12.14 31.96 2.09
C GLY A 178 11.83 33.13 1.17
N GLY A 179 11.07 32.87 0.11
CA GLY A 179 10.67 33.88 -0.85
C GLY A 179 9.35 33.57 -1.55
N ASN A 180 8.70 34.61 -2.05
CA ASN A 180 7.45 34.49 -2.81
C ASN A 180 7.70 34.10 -4.29
N SER A 181 8.96 34.06 -4.72
CA SER A 181 9.36 33.70 -6.09
C SER A 181 10.55 32.75 -6.07
N LYS A 182 10.60 31.84 -7.05
CA LYS A 182 11.76 30.97 -7.26
C LYS A 182 12.89 31.82 -7.81
N SER A 183 13.97 31.97 -7.04
CA SER A 183 15.12 32.77 -7.44
C SER A 183 16.42 32.12 -6.98
N SER A 184 17.48 32.29 -7.76
CA SER A 184 18.82 31.82 -7.39
C SER A 184 19.38 32.57 -6.18
N ALA A 185 18.82 33.73 -5.83
CA ALA A 185 19.20 34.51 -4.64
C ALA A 185 18.71 33.88 -3.33
N LEU A 186 17.98 32.76 -3.39
CA LEU A 186 17.68 31.92 -2.23
C LEU A 186 18.88 31.05 -1.82
N PHE A 187 19.98 31.07 -2.58
CA PHE A 187 21.22 30.34 -2.34
C PHE A 187 22.40 31.30 -2.16
#